data_AF-A0A7K9TVU6-F1
#
_entry.id   AF-A0A7K9TVU6-F1
#
_cell.length_a   1.000
_cell.length_b   1.000
_cell.length_c   1.000
_cell.angle_alpha   90.00
_cell.angle_beta   90.00
_cell.angle_gamma   90.00
#
_symmetry.space_group_name_H-M   'P 1'
#
loop_
_entity.id
_entity.type
_entity.pdbx_description
1 polymer ?
#
loop_
_entity_poly.entity_id
_entity_poly.type
_entity_poly.pdbx_seq_one_letter_code
_entity_poly.pdbx_strand_id
1 'polypeptide(L)'
;SLKTLIPHTDGEKLSKAAILQQTAEYIFSLEQEKTRLLQQNTQLKRFIQEFSGSSPKRRRAEDKDEGIGSPDIWEDEKAEDLRREMIELRQQLDKERSVRMMLGGQVRSLEAHMYPEKLKVIAQQVQLQQQQEQVRLLHQEKLEREQQIRTQLLPSHAPPAPTHHPTVIVP
;
A
#
# COMPACT_ATOMS: atom_id res chain seq x y z
N SER A 1 3.60 64.81 -1.20
CA SER A 1 3.12 65.73 -0.15
C SER A 1 2.75 64.90 1.06
N LEU A 2 2.99 65.33 2.32
CA LEU A 2 2.63 64.53 3.52
C LEU A 2 1.17 64.08 3.52
N LYS A 3 0.29 64.92 2.97
CA LYS A 3 -1.13 64.64 2.80
C LYS A 3 -1.37 63.28 2.12
N THR A 4 -0.61 62.88 1.09
CA THR A 4 -0.88 61.64 0.33
C THR A 4 -0.52 60.35 1.07
N LEU A 5 0.15 60.44 2.22
CA LEU A 5 0.64 59.29 2.98
C LEU A 5 -0.21 58.97 4.21
N ILE A 6 -1.01 59.94 4.67
CA ILE A 6 -1.95 59.77 5.78
C ILE A 6 -3.29 59.26 5.24
N PRO A 7 -4.02 58.39 5.96
CA PRO A 7 -5.37 57.99 5.58
C PRO A 7 -6.30 59.23 5.59
N HIS A 8 -6.83 59.61 4.43
CA HIS A 8 -7.78 60.72 4.27
C HIS A 8 -8.58 60.54 2.98
N THR A 9 -9.64 61.31 2.80
CA THR A 9 -10.48 61.22 1.59
C THR A 9 -9.95 62.12 0.47
N ASP A 10 -9.95 61.61 -0.77
CA ASP A 10 -9.51 62.39 -1.93
C ASP A 10 -10.40 63.63 -2.13
N GLY A 11 -9.76 64.80 -2.20
CA GLY A 11 -10.44 66.09 -2.31
C GLY A 11 -10.66 66.84 -0.98
N GLU A 12 -10.38 66.22 0.17
CA GLU A 12 -10.50 66.86 1.49
C GLU A 12 -9.47 67.99 1.68
N LYS A 13 -9.90 69.19 2.07
CA LYS A 13 -8.99 70.33 2.30
C LYS A 13 -8.52 70.35 3.75
N LEU A 14 -7.35 69.74 4.00
CA LEU A 14 -6.69 69.78 5.30
C LEU A 14 -5.81 71.02 5.43
N SER A 15 -5.89 71.69 6.58
CA SER A 15 -4.96 72.77 6.93
C SER A 15 -3.55 72.20 7.18
N LYS A 16 -2.50 73.04 7.11
CA LYS A 16 -1.12 72.59 7.41
C LYS A 16 -1.00 71.98 8.81
N ALA A 17 -1.69 72.56 9.80
CA ALA A 17 -1.72 72.03 11.17
C ALA A 17 -2.44 70.67 11.24
N ALA A 18 -3.56 70.51 10.54
CA ALA A 18 -4.28 69.24 10.49
C ALA A 18 -3.46 68.13 9.83
N ILE A 19 -2.76 68.44 8.73
CA ILE A 19 -1.86 67.48 8.07
C ILE A 19 -0.77 67.03 9.06
N LEU A 20 -0.16 67.96 9.80
CA LEU A 20 0.90 67.62 10.77
C LEU A 20 0.36 66.78 11.93
N GLN A 21 -0.81 67.12 12.48
CA GLN A 21 -1.44 66.38 13.57
C GLN A 21 -1.79 64.95 13.15
N GLN A 22 -2.50 64.79 12.03
CA GLN A 22 -2.84 63.46 11.50
C GLN A 22 -1.59 62.65 11.14
N THR A 23 -0.53 63.30 10.65
CA THR A 23 0.75 62.63 10.39
C THR A 23 1.37 62.10 11.69
N ALA A 24 1.38 62.89 12.77
CA ALA A 24 1.92 62.47 14.05
C ALA A 24 1.13 61.30 14.66
N GLU A 25 -0.20 61.36 14.62
CA GLU A 25 -1.08 60.28 15.08
C GLU A 25 -0.87 59.00 14.27
N TYR A 26 -0.79 59.13 12.93
CA TYR A 26 -0.58 57.98 12.06
C TYR A 26 0.78 57.32 12.26
N ILE A 27 1.85 58.11 12.43
CA ILE A 27 3.17 57.59 12.79
C ILE A 27 3.09 56.80 14.09
N PHE A 28 2.47 57.36 15.14
CA PHE A 28 2.33 56.68 16.42
C PHE A 28 1.56 55.35 16.31
N SER A 29 0.44 55.32 15.56
CA SER A 29 -0.31 54.11 15.31
C SER A 29 0.52 53.05 14.58
N LEU A 30 1.25 53.44 13.54
CA LEU A 30 2.14 52.53 12.80
C LEU A 30 3.28 52.00 13.68
N GLU A 31 3.84 52.82 14.56
CA GLU A 31 4.88 52.40 15.50
C GLU A 31 4.35 51.38 16.53
N GLN A 32 3.14 51.60 17.03
CA GLN A 32 2.47 50.66 17.93
C GLN A 32 2.16 49.33 17.21
N GLU A 33 1.62 49.39 15.99
CA GLU A 33 1.30 48.22 15.17
C GLU A 33 2.56 47.44 14.81
N LYS A 34 3.65 48.11 14.43
CA LYS A 34 4.96 47.49 14.18
C LYS A 34 5.42 46.70 15.39
N THR A 35 5.33 47.28 16.59
CA THR A 35 5.73 46.63 17.84
C THR A 35 4.87 45.38 18.11
N ARG A 36 3.56 45.48 17.92
CA ARG A 36 2.62 44.36 18.05
C ARG A 36 2.92 43.24 17.04
N LEU A 37 3.11 43.58 15.77
CA LEU A 37 3.43 42.60 14.71
C LEU A 37 4.79 41.93 14.94
N LEU A 38 5.79 42.65 15.44
CA LEU A 38 7.09 42.07 15.81
C LEU A 38 6.95 41.05 16.96
N GLN A 39 6.13 41.33 17.96
CA GLN A 39 5.84 40.39 19.04
C GLN A 39 5.14 39.14 18.52
N GLN A 40 4.13 39.29 17.66
CA GLN A 40 3.44 38.17 17.03
C GLN A 40 4.39 37.33 16.16
N ASN A 41 5.21 37.95 15.33
CA ASN A 41 6.23 37.24 14.53
C ASN A 41 7.24 36.48 15.40
N THR A 42 7.63 37.06 16.53
CA THR A 42 8.53 36.38 17.48
C THR A 42 7.87 35.14 18.09
N GLN A 43 6.57 35.20 18.42
CA GLN A 43 5.81 34.05 18.89
C GLN A 43 5.65 32.98 17.80
N LEU A 44 5.28 33.37 16.58
CA LEU A 44 5.13 32.44 15.45
C LEU A 44 6.45 31.74 15.11
N LYS A 45 7.57 32.46 15.10
CA LYS A 45 8.90 31.87 14.91
C LYS A 45 9.23 30.83 15.97
N ARG A 46 8.86 31.07 17.24
CA ARG A 46 9.02 30.08 18.32
C ARG A 46 8.18 28.84 18.08
N PHE A 47 6.89 29.00 17.76
CA PHE A 47 6.04 27.86 17.44
C PHE A 47 6.60 27.03 16.29
N ILE A 48 7.00 27.67 15.19
CA ILE A 48 7.59 26.97 14.04
C ILE A 48 8.86 26.21 14.47
N GLN A 49 9.74 26.83 15.26
CA GLN A 49 10.96 26.19 15.76
C GLN A 49 10.66 24.97 16.66
N GLU A 50 9.64 25.07 17.52
CA GLU A 50 9.18 23.99 18.41
C GLU A 50 8.61 22.81 17.61
N PHE A 51 7.82 23.08 16.57
CA PHE A 51 7.23 22.04 15.71
C PHE A 51 8.21 21.49 14.65
N SER A 52 9.23 22.24 14.27
CA SER A 52 10.23 21.81 13.29
C SER A 52 11.40 21.03 13.91
N GLY A 53 11.36 20.73 15.21
CA GLY A 53 12.35 19.87 15.89
C GLY A 53 13.75 20.47 16.07
N SER A 54 13.95 21.77 15.86
CA SER A 54 15.28 22.39 15.98
C SER A 54 15.60 22.78 17.43
N SER A 55 16.41 21.95 18.09
CA SER A 55 16.84 22.16 19.48
C SER A 55 17.79 23.37 19.61
N PRO A 56 17.63 24.29 20.59
CA PRO A 56 18.38 25.55 20.69
C PRO A 56 19.90 25.49 20.96
N LYS A 57 20.59 24.38 20.69
CA LYS A 57 21.93 24.10 21.25
C LYS A 57 23.15 24.48 20.40
N ARG A 58 22.98 25.00 19.18
CA ARG A 58 24.09 25.50 18.35
C ARG A 58 24.11 27.01 18.27
N ARG A 59 24.36 27.69 19.39
CA ARG A 59 24.72 29.12 19.43
C ARG A 59 25.79 29.37 20.48
N ARG A 60 26.94 28.71 20.37
CA ARG A 60 28.20 29.22 20.90
C ARG A 60 29.32 28.77 19.97
N ALA A 61 30.18 29.73 19.63
CA ALA A 61 31.25 29.67 18.64
C ALA A 61 30.73 29.65 17.19
N GLU A 62 30.66 30.82 16.57
CA GLU A 62 31.80 31.24 15.74
C GLU A 62 31.77 32.76 15.51
N ASP A 63 32.91 33.35 15.83
CA ASP A 63 33.25 34.76 15.74
C ASP A 63 33.90 34.96 14.37
N LYS A 64 33.07 35.09 13.32
CA LYS A 64 33.50 35.55 12.00
C LYS A 64 32.42 36.46 11.43
N ASP A 65 32.77 37.74 11.44
CA ASP A 65 32.24 38.80 10.60
C ASP A 65 32.27 38.37 9.12
N GLU A 66 31.25 37.65 8.68
CA GLU A 66 30.82 37.64 7.28
C GLU A 66 29.40 38.19 7.21
N GLY A 67 29.31 39.32 6.51
CA GLY A 67 28.08 40.06 6.33
C GLY A 67 26.97 39.21 5.72
N ILE A 68 25.75 39.48 6.19
CA ILE A 68 24.50 39.33 5.44
C ILE A 68 24.30 37.94 4.79
N GLY A 69 24.23 36.90 5.61
CA GLY A 69 23.68 35.60 5.18
C GLY A 69 22.22 35.75 4.76
N SER A 70 21.96 35.65 3.45
CA SER A 70 20.62 35.61 2.87
C SER A 70 19.79 34.48 3.48
N PRO A 71 18.48 34.66 3.71
CA PRO A 71 17.58 33.61 4.22
C PRO A 71 17.53 32.31 3.39
N ASP A 72 18.03 32.31 2.14
CA ASP A 72 17.97 31.19 1.20
C ASP A 72 18.92 30.00 1.51
N ILE A 73 19.96 30.19 2.33
CA ILE A 73 20.95 29.12 2.60
C ILE A 73 20.31 27.90 3.27
N TRP A 74 19.28 28.10 4.09
CA TRP A 74 18.57 27.01 4.77
C TRP A 74 17.63 26.23 3.87
N GLU A 75 17.07 26.87 2.83
CA GLU A 75 16.27 26.17 1.82
C GLU A 75 17.17 25.36 0.89
N ASP A 76 18.35 25.88 0.55
CA ASP A 76 19.31 25.16 -0.28
C ASP A 76 19.95 23.98 0.47
N GLU A 77 20.27 24.12 1.76
CA GLU A 77 20.76 23.00 2.59
C GLU A 77 19.73 21.87 2.70
N LYS A 78 18.44 22.20 2.87
CA LYS A 78 17.35 21.22 2.82
C LYS A 78 17.16 20.60 1.45
N ALA A 79 17.30 21.38 0.38
CA ALA A 79 17.21 20.88 -0.99
C ALA A 79 18.38 19.94 -1.30
N GLU A 80 19.57 20.23 -0.79
CA GLU A 80 20.72 19.35 -0.87
C GLU A 80 20.55 18.07 -0.04
N ASP A 81 20.01 18.15 1.17
CA ASP A 81 19.67 16.98 1.99
C ASP A 81 18.67 16.07 1.27
N LEU A 82 17.62 16.64 0.69
CA LEU A 82 16.66 15.90 -0.12
C LEU A 82 17.32 15.27 -1.34
N ARG A 83 18.26 15.96 -2.01
CA ARG A 83 19.03 15.39 -3.13
C ARG A 83 19.90 14.23 -2.68
N ARG A 84 20.58 14.35 -1.54
CA ARG A 84 21.39 13.28 -0.93
C ARG A 84 20.52 12.07 -0.60
N GLU A 85 19.40 12.27 0.08
CA GLU A 85 18.44 11.21 0.40
C GLU A 85 17.91 10.52 -0.86
N MET A 86 17.57 11.29 -1.91
CA MET A 86 17.09 10.74 -3.17
C MET A 86 18.15 9.86 -3.86
N ILE A 87 19.43 10.26 -3.78
CA ILE A 87 20.55 9.45 -4.29
C ILE A 87 20.72 8.17 -3.47
N GLU A 88 20.64 8.25 -2.14
CA GLU A 88 20.74 7.09 -1.26
C GLU A 88 19.61 6.09 -1.49
N LEU A 89 18.37 6.56 -1.62
CA LEU A 89 17.21 5.74 -1.92
C LEU A 89 17.36 5.02 -3.27
N ARG A 90 17.88 5.71 -4.30
CA ARG A 90 18.19 5.07 -5.59
C ARG A 90 19.22 3.95 -5.43
N GLN A 91 20.31 4.20 -4.69
CA GLN A 91 21.32 3.18 -4.44
C GLN A 91 20.76 1.98 -3.66
N GLN A 92 19.89 2.21 -2.68
CA GLN A 92 19.22 1.14 -1.94
C GLN A 92 18.32 0.30 -2.85
N LEU A 93 17.55 0.94 -3.74
CA LEU A 93 16.72 0.24 -4.71
C LEU A 93 17.55 -0.63 -5.66
N ASP A 94 18.69 -0.13 -6.14
CA ASP A 94 19.56 -0.91 -7.01
C ASP A 94 20.21 -2.10 -6.29
N LYS A 95 20.59 -1.94 -5.01
CA LYS A 95 21.03 -3.04 -4.16
C LYS A 95 19.93 -4.09 -3.98
N GLU A 96 18.70 -3.66 -3.70
CA GLU A 96 17.54 -4.55 -3.53
C GLU A 96 17.23 -5.33 -4.81
N ARG A 97 17.24 -4.66 -5.97
CA ARG A 97 17.09 -5.30 -7.28
C ARG A 97 18.16 -6.35 -7.55
N SER A 98 19.42 -6.04 -7.23
CA SER A 98 20.53 -6.98 -7.38
C SER A 98 20.36 -8.23 -6.51
N VAL A 99 20.03 -8.04 -5.22
CA VAL A 99 19.75 -9.15 -4.30
C VAL A 99 18.54 -9.97 -4.74
N ARG A 100 17.46 -9.31 -5.16
CA ARG A 100 16.25 -9.97 -5.68
C ARG A 100 16.56 -10.80 -6.93
N MET A 101 17.41 -10.30 -7.83
CA MET A 101 17.86 -11.06 -9.00
C MET A 101 18.68 -12.28 -8.60
N MET A 102 19.63 -12.12 -7.65
CA MET A 102 20.45 -13.22 -7.14
C MET A 102 19.60 -14.31 -6.49
N LEU A 103 18.72 -13.95 -5.55
CA LEU A 103 17.85 -14.89 -4.84
C LEU A 103 16.85 -15.53 -5.80
N GLY A 104 16.25 -14.76 -6.71
CA GLY A 104 15.36 -15.30 -7.74
C GLY A 104 16.06 -16.30 -8.65
N GLY A 105 17.34 -16.09 -8.96
CA GLY A 105 18.17 -17.07 -9.67
C GLY A 105 18.40 -18.35 -8.87
N GLN A 106 18.70 -18.24 -7.58
CA GLN A 106 18.89 -19.39 -6.69
C GLN A 106 17.59 -20.20 -6.54
N VAL A 107 16.45 -19.54 -6.34
CA VAL A 107 15.13 -20.19 -6.26
C VAL A 107 14.83 -20.96 -7.53
N ARG A 108 14.97 -20.33 -8.71
CA ARG A 108 14.75 -21.02 -9.99
C ARG A 108 15.70 -22.21 -10.17
N SER A 109 16.95 -22.10 -9.74
CA SER A 109 17.91 -23.20 -9.80
C SER A 109 17.51 -24.37 -8.90
N LEU A 110 17.13 -24.09 -7.64
CA LEU A 110 16.64 -25.11 -6.70
C LEU A 110 15.36 -25.78 -7.21
N GLU A 111 14.42 -24.99 -7.73
CA GLU A 111 13.20 -25.51 -8.34
C GLU A 111 13.50 -26.42 -9.54
N ALA A 112 14.43 -26.03 -10.42
CA ALA A 112 14.83 -26.84 -11.56
C ALA A 112 15.40 -28.21 -11.16
N HIS A 113 16.10 -28.30 -10.03
CA HIS A 113 16.61 -29.57 -9.51
C HIS A 113 15.53 -30.42 -8.82
N MET A 114 14.54 -29.78 -8.18
CA MET A 114 13.55 -30.49 -7.36
C MET A 114 12.27 -30.86 -8.11
N TYR A 115 11.89 -30.07 -9.11
CA TYR A 115 10.68 -30.28 -9.90
C TYR A 115 10.66 -31.64 -10.63
N PRO A 116 11.77 -32.13 -11.23
CA PRO A 116 11.81 -33.45 -11.85
C PRO A 116 11.48 -34.59 -10.86
N GLU A 117 11.97 -34.52 -9.62
CA GLU A 117 11.68 -35.54 -8.62
C GLU A 117 10.21 -35.49 -8.17
N LYS A 118 9.63 -34.29 -8.00
CA LYS A 118 8.19 -34.17 -7.72
C LYS A 118 7.34 -34.80 -8.84
N LEU A 119 7.72 -34.58 -10.10
CA LEU A 119 7.04 -35.19 -11.25
C LEU A 119 7.15 -36.71 -11.25
N LYS A 120 8.32 -37.27 -10.95
CA LYS A 120 8.51 -38.73 -10.87
C LYS A 120 7.61 -39.35 -9.81
N VAL A 121 7.51 -38.74 -8.63
CA VAL A 121 6.63 -39.22 -7.54
C VAL A 121 5.17 -39.18 -7.96
N ILE A 122 4.72 -38.10 -8.60
CA ILE A 122 3.35 -37.99 -9.11
C ILE A 122 3.08 -39.07 -10.17
N ALA A 123 3.99 -39.24 -11.13
CA ALA A 123 3.86 -40.26 -12.17
C ALA A 123 3.77 -41.67 -11.57
N GLN A 124 4.60 -41.97 -10.57
CA GLN A 124 4.57 -43.26 -9.88
C GLN A 124 3.25 -43.47 -9.12
N GLN A 125 2.74 -42.46 -8.41
CA GLN A 125 1.47 -42.52 -7.71
C GLN A 125 0.30 -42.80 -8.66
N VAL A 126 0.27 -42.10 -9.80
CA VAL A 126 -0.75 -42.30 -10.85
C VAL A 126 -0.68 -43.71 -11.43
N GLN A 127 0.53 -44.21 -11.67
CA GLN A 127 0.71 -45.57 -12.19
C GLN A 127 0.21 -46.64 -11.20
N LEU A 128 0.47 -46.47 -9.90
CA LEU A 128 -0.04 -47.38 -8.88
C LEU A 128 -1.57 -47.32 -8.77
N GLN A 129 -2.14 -46.12 -8.87
CA GLN A 129 -3.60 -45.93 -8.84
C GLN A 129 -4.28 -46.62 -10.03
N GLN A 130 -3.74 -46.48 -11.24
CA GLN A 130 -4.24 -47.20 -12.42
C GLN A 130 -4.17 -48.73 -12.24
N GLN A 131 -3.10 -49.24 -11.64
CA GLN A 131 -2.98 -50.67 -11.37
C GLN A 131 -4.05 -51.16 -10.39
N GLN A 132 -4.28 -50.43 -9.30
CA GLN A 132 -5.34 -50.75 -8.35
C GLN A 132 -6.73 -50.70 -8.99
N GLU A 133 -6.96 -49.74 -9.88
CA GLU A 133 -8.21 -49.60 -10.60
C GLU A 133 -8.45 -50.76 -11.59
N GLN A 134 -7.42 -51.18 -12.33
CA GLN A 134 -7.50 -52.37 -13.18
C GLN A 134 -7.82 -53.64 -12.38
N VAL A 135 -7.19 -53.84 -11.22
CA VAL A 135 -7.48 -55.00 -10.35
C VAL A 135 -8.92 -54.94 -9.85
N ARG A 136 -9.41 -53.75 -9.50
CA ARG A 136 -10.80 -53.54 -9.06
C ARG A 136 -11.80 -53.91 -10.16
N LEU A 137 -11.54 -53.49 -11.40
CA LEU A 137 -12.37 -53.80 -12.57
C LEU A 137 -12.37 -55.30 -12.88
N LEU A 138 -11.19 -55.95 -12.90
CA LEU A 138 -11.10 -57.40 -13.10
C LEU A 138 -11.86 -58.19 -12.02
N HIS A 139 -11.77 -57.75 -10.76
CA HIS A 139 -12.51 -58.38 -9.67
C HIS A 139 -14.02 -58.23 -9.85
N GLN A 140 -14.49 -57.03 -10.24
CA GLN A 140 -15.89 -56.78 -10.55
C GLN A 140 -16.39 -57.66 -11.70
N GLU A 141 -15.64 -57.73 -12.82
CA GLU A 141 -15.99 -58.57 -13.97
C GLU A 141 -16.05 -60.06 -13.58
N LYS A 142 -15.16 -60.51 -12.69
CA LYS A 142 -15.18 -61.88 -12.16
C LYS A 142 -16.45 -62.15 -11.35
N LEU A 143 -16.82 -61.22 -10.45
CA LEU A 143 -18.06 -61.31 -9.66
C LEU A 143 -19.31 -61.32 -10.55
N GLU A 144 -19.34 -60.50 -11.60
CA GLU A 144 -20.43 -60.47 -12.57
C GLU A 144 -20.54 -61.78 -13.35
N ARG A 145 -19.41 -62.35 -13.81
CA ARG A 145 -19.41 -63.69 -14.44
C ARG A 145 -19.89 -64.77 -13.48
N GLU A 146 -19.45 -64.75 -12.22
CA GLU A 146 -19.85 -65.74 -11.22
C GLU A 146 -21.35 -65.63 -10.89
N GLN A 147 -21.89 -64.42 -10.81
CA GLN A 147 -23.33 -64.19 -10.70
C GLN A 147 -24.11 -64.68 -11.94
N GLN A 148 -23.61 -64.43 -13.15
CA GLN A 148 -24.24 -64.93 -14.38
C GLN A 148 -24.26 -66.46 -14.40
N ILE A 149 -23.16 -67.12 -14.07
CA ILE A 149 -23.09 -68.59 -13.98
C ILE A 149 -24.06 -69.10 -12.91
N ARG A 150 -24.10 -68.48 -11.73
CA ARG A 150 -25.03 -68.85 -10.66
C ARG A 150 -26.49 -68.69 -11.08
N THR A 151 -26.82 -67.62 -11.79
CA THR A 151 -28.18 -67.37 -12.29
C THR A 151 -28.60 -68.39 -13.35
N GLN A 152 -27.67 -68.83 -14.21
CA GLN A 152 -27.90 -69.85 -15.24
C GLN A 152 -28.04 -71.28 -14.67
N LEU A 153 -27.60 -71.52 -13.42
CA LEU A 153 -27.67 -72.82 -12.73
C LEU A 153 -28.88 -72.95 -11.79
N LEU A 154 -29.67 -71.89 -11.56
CA LEU A 154 -30.93 -72.02 -10.84
C LEU A 154 -32.00 -72.66 -11.78
N PRO A 155 -32.76 -73.68 -11.32
CA PRO A 155 -33.85 -74.22 -12.10
C PRO A 155 -34.91 -73.13 -12.32
N SER A 156 -35.42 -73.01 -13.54
CA SER A 156 -36.52 -72.11 -13.87
C SER A 156 -37.74 -72.44 -13.00
N HIS A 157 -38.00 -71.65 -11.98
CA HIS A 157 -39.31 -71.67 -11.34
C HIS A 157 -40.28 -71.01 -12.32
N ALA A 158 -41.03 -71.83 -13.03
CA ALA A 158 -42.12 -71.36 -13.89
C ALA A 158 -43.08 -70.48 -13.04
N PRO A 159 -43.60 -69.36 -13.59
CA PRO A 159 -44.64 -68.62 -12.91
C PRO A 159 -45.87 -69.54 -12.72
N PRO A 160 -46.57 -69.48 -11.58
CA PRO A 160 -47.73 -70.32 -11.36
C PRO A 160 -48.80 -70.05 -12.43
N ALA A 161 -49.32 -71.11 -13.02
CA ALA A 161 -50.35 -71.05 -14.06
C ALA A 161 -51.61 -70.32 -13.53
N PRO A 162 -52.30 -69.53 -14.36
CA PRO A 162 -53.52 -68.86 -13.96
C PRO A 162 -54.62 -69.91 -13.76
N THR A 163 -55.11 -70.03 -12.53
CA THR A 163 -56.23 -70.91 -12.20
C THR A 163 -57.52 -70.30 -12.76
N HIS A 164 -58.01 -70.83 -13.88
CA HIS A 164 -59.38 -70.59 -14.32
C HIS A 164 -60.34 -71.43 -13.48
N HIS A 165 -61.12 -70.78 -12.62
CA HIS A 165 -62.24 -71.40 -11.93
C HIS A 165 -63.50 -71.28 -12.82
N PRO A 166 -64.22 -72.37 -13.11
CA PRO A 166 -65.46 -72.29 -13.87
C PRO A 166 -66.58 -71.69 -13.01
N THR A 167 -67.12 -70.54 -13.39
CA THR A 167 -68.37 -70.01 -12.83
C THR A 167 -69.54 -70.84 -13.35
N VAL A 168 -70.20 -71.55 -12.43
CA VAL A 168 -71.49 -72.22 -12.69
C VAL A 168 -72.57 -71.14 -12.77
N ILE A 169 -73.20 -71.00 -13.93
CA ILE A 169 -74.46 -70.27 -14.08
C ILE A 169 -75.58 -71.31 -14.00
N VAL A 170 -76.38 -71.24 -12.94
CA VAL A 170 -77.66 -71.97 -12.82
C VAL A 170 -78.75 -71.06 -13.39
N PRO A 171 -79.70 -71.58 -14.20
CA PRO A 171 -80.78 -70.80 -14.80
C PRO A 171 -81.78 -70.22 -13.77
#